data_AF-A0A350DAX3-F1
#
_entry.id   AF-A0A350DAX3-F1
#
_cell.length_a   1.000
_cell.length_b   1.000
_cell.length_c   1.000
_cell.angle_alpha   90.00
_cell.angle_beta   90.00
_cell.angle_gamma   90.00
#
_symmetry.space_group_name_H-M   'P 1'
#
loop_
_entity.id
_entity.type
_entity.pdbx_description
1 polymer ?
#
loop_
_entity_poly.entity_id
_entity_poly.type
_entity_poly.pdbx_seq_one_letter_code
_entity_poly.pdbx_strand_id
1 'polypeptide(L)' 'MKKNLAILGSTGSVGGNALSVIRESSSSFKVWA' A
#
# COMPACT_ATOMS: atom_id res chain seq x y z
N MET A 1 -15.18 -4.91 -2.99
CA MET A 1 -15.03 -3.79 -2.02
C MET A 1 -13.56 -3.69 -1.63
N LYS A 2 -12.94 -2.51 -1.70
CA LYS A 2 -11.51 -2.34 -1.39
C LYS A 2 -11.27 -2.21 0.12
N LYS A 3 -10.20 -2.81 0.64
CA LYS A 3 -9.76 -2.60 2.03
C LYS A 3 -8.95 -1.32 2.14
N ASN A 4 -9.23 -0.51 3.15
CA ASN A 4 -8.52 0.74 3.42
C ASN A 4 -7.27 0.46 4.27
N LEU A 5 -6.11 0.98 3.87
CA LEU A 5 -4.82 0.80 4.55
C LEU A 5 -4.08 2.13 4.65
N ALA A 6 -3.25 2.28 5.69
CA ALA A 6 -2.28 3.34 5.84
C ALA A 6 -0.88 2.72 6.02
N ILE A 7 0.15 3.35 5.46
CA ILE A 7 1.54 2.88 5.55
C ILE A 7 2.38 3.98 6.17
N LEU A 8 2.70 3.82 7.46
CA LEU A 8 3.62 4.71 8.15
C LEU A 8 5.06 4.37 7.76
N GLY A 9 5.87 5.37 7.41
CA GLY A 9 7.22 5.15 6.89
C GLY A 9 7.23 4.62 5.44
N SER A 10 6.31 5.10 4.61
CA SER A 10 6.13 4.69 3.20
C SER A 10 7.37 4.86 2.32
N THR A 11 8.32 5.71 2.73
CA THR A 11 9.59 5.96 2.02
C THR A 11 10.71 5.00 2.40
N GLY A 12 10.57 4.25 3.50
CA GLY A 12 11.53 3.23 3.90
C GLY A 12 11.45 1.99 3.02
N SER A 13 12.45 1.11 3.11
CA SER A 13 12.51 -0.13 2.31
C SER A 13 11.22 -0.96 2.43
N VAL A 14 10.70 -1.12 3.65
CA VAL A 14 9.45 -1.87 3.90
C VAL A 14 8.25 -1.16 3.27
N GLY A 15 8.13 0.16 3.47
CA GLY A 15 7.03 0.95 2.93
C GLY A 15 6.99 0.98 1.41
N GLY A 16 8.15 1.15 0.76
CA GLY A 16 8.27 1.14 -0.69
C GLY A 16 7.92 -0.22 -1.30
N ASN A 17 8.40 -1.31 -0.70
CA ASN A 17 8.05 -2.66 -1.15
C ASN A 17 6.57 -2.97 -0.92
N ALA A 18 6.00 -2.60 0.23
CA ALA A 18 4.58 -2.77 0.50
C ALA A 18 3.72 -2.03 -0.54
N LEU A 19 4.09 -0.79 -0.89
CA LEU A 19 3.44 -0.04 -1.96
C LEU A 19 3.54 -0.73 -3.33
N SER A 20 4.68 -1.35 -3.65
CA SER A 20 4.86 -2.08 -4.91
C SER A 20 3.89 -3.27 -5.02
N VAL A 21 3.82 -4.11 -3.99
CA VAL A 21 2.89 -5.26 -3.95
C VAL A 21 1.43 -4.81 -3.98
N ILE A 22 1.10 -3.75 -3.24
CA ILE A 22 -0.26 -3.19 -3.22
C ILE A 22 -0.67 -2.64 -4.59
N ARG A 23 0.25 -2.05 -5.35
CA ARG A 23 -0.01 -1.57 -6.72
C ARG A 23 -0.37 -2.72 -7.66
N GLU A 24 0.32 -3.86 -7.57
CA GLU A 24 -0.02 -5.07 -8.33
C GLU A 24 -1.40 -5.64 -7.93
N SER A 25 -1.82 -5.42 -6.68
CA SER A 25 -3.11 -5.85 -6.13
C SER A 25 -4.15 -4.72 -6.00
N SER A 26 -4.12 -3.73 -6.92
CA SER A 26 -4.89 -2.48 -6.80
C SER A 26 -6.42 -2.63 -6.77
N SER A 27 -6.97 -3.76 -7.21
CA SER A 27 -8.41 -4.08 -7.12
C SER A 27 -8.86 -4.40 -5.69
N SER A 28 -7.92 -4.78 -4.81
CA SER A 28 -8.18 -5.24 -3.44
C SER A 28 -8.00 -4.16 -2.38
N PHE A 29 -7.17 -3.14 -2.65
CA PHE A 29 -6.70 -2.20 -1.64
C PHE A 29 -6.84 -0.74 -2.07
N LYS A 30 -7.09 0.14 -1.09
CA LYS A 30 -7.03 1.60 -1.19
C LYS A 30 -6.09 2.13 -0.10
N VAL A 31 -4.99 2.74 -0.50
CA VAL A 31 -4.03 3.36 0.42
C VAL A 31 -4.47 4.80 0.70
N TRP A 32 -4.61 5.15 1.97
CA TRP A 32 -4.79 6.51 2.47
C TRP A 32 -3.44 6.92 3.03
N ALA A 33 -2.69 7.67 2.23
CA ALA A 33 -1.37 8.18 2.58
C ALA A 33 -1.48 9.21 3.71
#